data_AF-A0A920KUC9-F1
#
_entry.id   AF-A0A920KUC9-F1
#
_cell.length_a   1.000
_cell.length_b   1.000
_cell.length_c   1.000
_cell.angle_alpha   90.00
_cell.angle_beta   90.00
_cell.angle_gamma   90.00
#
_symmetry.space_group_name_H-M   'P 1'
#
loop_
_entity.id
_entity.type
_entity.pdbx_description
1 polymer ?
#
loop_
_entity_poly.entity_id
_entity_poly.type
_entity_poly.pdbx_seq_one_letter_code
_entity_poly.pdbx_strand_id
1 'polypeptide(L)'
;MRIDDVDALEAAGHDIEEITKIAATSFFNQVFRDGYFHADMHPGNIFITADGTLVPIDFGIMGQLNFSDRLFLARLLMAILERDYDYVARLHYDAGMLSENVPLPLFAQSLRSVVEPVLGKALGDISLGIVLGQILKISSRFDISVQPQFNLLQKTMMMAEGVARTLNPKANMWV
;
A
#
# COMPACT_ATOMS: atom_id res chain seq x y z
N MET A 1 -24.13 -2.52 -3.33
CA MET A 1 -23.52 -3.87 -3.41
C MET A 1 -22.19 -3.84 -2.67
N ARG A 2 -21.72 -4.96 -2.11
CA ARG A 2 -20.39 -4.98 -1.48
C ARG A 2 -19.31 -4.96 -2.57
N ILE A 3 -18.15 -4.38 -2.28
CA ILE A 3 -17.05 -4.28 -3.26
C ILE A 3 -16.48 -5.65 -3.66
N ASP A 4 -16.60 -6.68 -2.82
CA ASP A 4 -16.09 -8.03 -3.11
C ASP A 4 -17.11 -8.96 -3.77
N ASP A 5 -18.34 -8.51 -4.00
CA ASP A 5 -19.39 -9.28 -4.66
C ASP A 5 -19.33 -9.05 -6.17
N VAL A 6 -18.28 -9.60 -6.80
CA VAL A 6 -17.98 -9.39 -8.23
C VAL A 6 -19.15 -9.82 -9.12
N ASP A 7 -19.76 -10.98 -8.83
CA ASP A 7 -20.89 -11.49 -9.61
C ASP A 7 -22.09 -10.52 -9.57
N ALA A 8 -22.41 -9.95 -8.40
CA ALA A 8 -23.49 -8.97 -8.29
C ALA A 8 -23.15 -7.65 -9.00
N LEU A 9 -21.89 -7.20 -8.91
CA LEU A 9 -21.42 -5.99 -9.58
C LEU A 9 -21.50 -6.13 -11.09
N GLU A 10 -21.01 -7.24 -11.65
CA GLU A 10 -21.08 -7.53 -13.08
C GLU A 10 -22.53 -7.69 -13.55
N ALA A 11 -23.38 -8.39 -12.79
CA ALA A 11 -24.80 -8.54 -13.11
C ALA A 11 -25.56 -7.21 -13.10
N ALA A 12 -25.13 -6.24 -12.28
CA ALA A 12 -25.65 -4.88 -12.26
C ALA A 12 -25.07 -3.98 -13.37
N GLY A 13 -24.16 -4.50 -14.21
CA GLY A 13 -23.55 -3.78 -15.33
C GLY A 13 -22.41 -2.85 -14.92
N HIS A 14 -21.80 -3.04 -13.75
CA HIS A 14 -20.65 -2.26 -13.35
C HIS A 14 -19.39 -2.65 -14.12
N ASP A 15 -18.55 -1.65 -14.41
CA ASP A 15 -17.19 -1.85 -14.88
C ASP A 15 -16.25 -2.08 -13.69
N ILE A 16 -15.78 -3.32 -13.54
CA ILE A 16 -14.87 -3.74 -12.48
C ILE A 16 -13.52 -3.01 -12.55
N GLU A 17 -13.04 -2.70 -13.76
CA GLU A 17 -11.79 -1.99 -13.95
C GLU A 17 -11.91 -0.55 -13.44
N GLU A 18 -13.01 0.12 -13.78
CA GLU A 18 -13.27 1.48 -13.31
C GLU A 18 -13.50 1.54 -11.79
N ILE A 19 -14.22 0.58 -11.19
CA ILE A 19 -14.37 0.49 -9.72
C ILE A 19 -13.00 0.34 -9.05
N THR A 20 -12.15 -0.54 -9.59
CA THR A 20 -10.81 -0.78 -9.06
C THR A 20 -9.99 0.51 -9.10
N LYS A 21 -10.04 1.25 -10.22
CA LYS A 21 -9.34 2.51 -10.40
C LYS A 21 -9.83 3.60 -9.45
N ILE A 22 -11.15 3.72 -9.25
CA ILE A 22 -11.76 4.65 -8.29
C ILE A 22 -11.30 4.32 -6.87
N ALA A 23 -11.32 3.05 -6.47
CA ALA A 23 -10.90 2.61 -5.14
C ALA A 23 -9.42 2.92 -4.89
N ALA A 24 -8.54 2.60 -5.85
CA ALA A 24 -7.12 2.92 -5.77
C ALA A 24 -6.90 4.44 -5.68
N THR A 25 -7.51 5.21 -6.57
CA THR A 25 -7.39 6.68 -6.60
C THR A 25 -7.87 7.31 -5.28
N SER A 26 -8.96 6.80 -4.71
CA SER A 26 -9.48 7.23 -3.41
C SER A 26 -8.45 6.98 -2.30
N PHE A 27 -7.84 5.79 -2.25
CA PHE A 27 -6.81 5.47 -1.27
C PHE A 27 -5.56 6.35 -1.42
N PHE A 28 -5.08 6.57 -2.65
CA PHE A 28 -3.95 7.47 -2.90
C PHE A 28 -4.23 8.91 -2.47
N ASN A 29 -5.44 9.42 -2.74
CA ASN A 29 -5.85 10.75 -2.28
C ASN A 29 -5.87 10.84 -0.75
N GLN A 30 -6.46 9.85 -0.08
CA GLN A 30 -6.48 9.76 1.37
C GLN A 30 -5.06 9.84 1.98
N VAL A 31 -4.13 9.04 1.46
CA VAL A 31 -2.76 8.96 1.97
C VAL A 31 -1.96 10.22 1.62
N PHE A 32 -1.90 10.60 0.33
CA PHE A 32 -0.95 11.60 -0.14
C PHE A 32 -1.50 13.01 -0.22
N ARG A 33 -2.79 13.20 -0.51
CA ARG A 33 -3.43 14.52 -0.64
C ARG A 33 -4.03 14.99 0.69
N ASP A 34 -4.75 14.11 1.38
CA ASP A 34 -5.57 14.48 2.53
C ASP A 34 -4.82 14.23 3.85
N GLY A 35 -3.98 13.19 3.92
CA GLY A 35 -3.28 12.80 5.14
C GLY A 35 -4.18 12.08 6.16
N TYR A 36 -5.34 11.62 5.72
CA TYR A 36 -6.27 10.81 6.51
C TYR A 36 -6.68 9.62 5.67
N PHE A 37 -6.57 8.42 6.23
CA PHE A 37 -6.93 7.21 5.52
C PHE A 37 -7.82 6.32 6.38
N HIS A 38 -8.78 5.68 5.73
CA HIS A 38 -9.59 4.65 6.35
C HIS A 38 -8.74 3.41 6.56
N ALA A 39 -8.50 3.06 7.82
CA ALA A 39 -7.52 2.03 8.17
C ALA A 39 -8.12 0.62 8.37
N ASP A 40 -9.35 0.44 7.87
CA ASP A 40 -10.11 -0.81 7.94
C ASP A 40 -10.96 -1.01 6.68
N MET A 41 -10.29 -0.87 5.53
CA MET A 41 -10.86 -1.03 4.20
C MET A 41 -11.11 -2.51 3.82
N HIS A 42 -11.77 -3.26 4.70
CA HIS A 42 -12.20 -4.62 4.40
C HIS A 42 -13.52 -4.60 3.60
N PRO A 43 -13.87 -5.68 2.87
CA PRO A 43 -15.02 -5.64 1.96
C PRO A 43 -16.37 -5.33 2.62
N GLY A 44 -16.55 -5.72 3.89
CA GLY A 44 -17.76 -5.40 4.66
C GLY A 44 -17.99 -3.90 4.91
N ASN A 45 -16.98 -3.05 4.73
CA ASN A 45 -17.07 -1.61 5.01
C ASN A 45 -17.16 -0.76 3.74
N ILE A 46 -17.10 -1.38 2.56
CA ILE A 46 -17.02 -0.68 1.27
C ILE A 46 -18.13 -1.18 0.35
N PHE A 47 -18.99 -0.25 -0.03
CA PHE A 47 -20.13 -0.51 -0.90
C PHE A 47 -20.02 0.27 -2.20
N ILE A 48 -20.65 -0.26 -3.23
CA ILE A 48 -20.84 0.39 -4.53
C ILE A 48 -22.34 0.66 -4.71
N THR A 49 -22.70 1.91 -4.98
CA THR A 49 -24.07 2.30 -5.35
C THR A 49 -24.36 1.95 -6.80
N ALA A 50 -25.63 2.02 -7.21
CA ALA A 50 -26.04 1.66 -8.58
C ALA A 50 -25.37 2.51 -9.67
N ASP A 51 -24.97 3.75 -9.35
CA ASP A 51 -24.22 4.66 -10.23
C ASP A 51 -22.70 4.45 -10.18
N GLY A 52 -22.19 3.46 -9.43
CA GLY A 52 -20.77 3.14 -9.33
C GLY A 52 -20.01 3.94 -8.25
N THR A 53 -20.71 4.72 -7.42
CA THR A 53 -20.07 5.50 -6.35
C THR A 53 -19.59 4.59 -5.22
N LEU A 54 -18.34 4.78 -4.80
CA LEU A 54 -17.72 4.11 -3.65
C LEU A 54 -18.23 4.72 -2.34
N VAL A 55 -18.83 3.90 -1.48
CA VAL A 55 -19.43 4.30 -0.20
C VAL A 55 -18.78 3.52 0.96
N PRO A 56 -17.79 4.11 1.64
CA PRO A 56 -17.32 3.62 2.94
C PRO A 56 -18.35 3.90 4.04
N ILE A 57 -18.59 2.95 4.94
CA ILE A 57 -19.64 3.08 5.98
C ILE A 57 -19.12 3.06 7.44
N ASP A 58 -17.93 2.51 7.71
CA ASP A 58 -17.34 2.43 9.05
C ASP A 58 -16.05 3.24 9.13
N PHE A 59 -16.04 4.28 9.96
CA PHE A 59 -14.87 5.14 10.17
C PHE A 59 -14.28 4.97 11.58
N GLY A 60 -14.54 3.83 12.23
CA GLY A 60 -14.07 3.53 13.59
C GLY A 60 -12.54 3.41 13.69
N ILE A 61 -11.87 3.04 12.60
CA ILE A 61 -10.41 2.99 12.52
C ILE A 61 -9.92 3.90 11.38
N MET A 62 -9.36 5.05 11.77
CA MET A 62 -8.77 6.03 10.87
C MET A 62 -7.30 6.23 11.21
N GLY A 63 -6.47 6.35 10.18
CA GLY A 63 -5.08 6.76 10.31
C GLY A 63 -4.91 8.23 9.92
N GLN A 64 -3.91 8.87 10.52
CA GLN A 64 -3.51 10.23 10.20
C GLN A 64 -2.01 10.27 9.88
N LEU A 65 -1.67 11.06 8.87
CA LEU A 65 -0.32 11.31 8.41
C LEU A 65 -0.12 12.83 8.38
N ASN A 66 0.87 13.32 9.11
CA ASN A 66 1.25 14.72 9.03
C ASN A 66 1.96 14.99 7.68
N PHE A 67 2.27 16.26 7.42
CA PHE A 67 2.93 16.63 6.16
C PHE A 67 4.29 15.93 5.97
N SER A 68 5.10 15.79 7.03
CA SER A 68 6.38 15.09 6.96
C SER A 68 6.24 13.60 6.66
N ASP A 69 5.23 12.93 7.22
CA ASP A 69 4.93 11.52 6.94
C ASP A 69 4.57 11.33 5.47
N ARG A 70 3.69 12.21 4.95
CA ARG A 70 3.25 12.19 3.55
C ARG A 70 4.42 12.44 2.60
N LEU A 71 5.29 13.40 2.94
CA LEU A 71 6.47 13.72 2.15
C LEU A 71 7.48 12.58 2.17
N PHE A 72 7.67 11.93 3.32
CA PHE A 72 8.48 10.72 3.45
C PHE A 72 7.94 9.61 2.55
N LEU A 73 6.64 9.29 2.63
CA LEU A 73 6.01 8.26 1.81
C LEU A 73 6.10 8.57 0.31
N ALA A 74 5.90 9.83 -0.09
CA ALA A 74 5.96 10.24 -1.49
C ALA A 74 7.39 10.07 -2.04
N ARG A 75 8.40 10.50 -1.28
CA ARG A 75 9.82 10.32 -1.64
C ARG A 75 10.21 8.86 -1.67
N LEU A 76 9.74 8.07 -0.70
CA LEU A 76 9.97 6.63 -0.64
C LEU A 76 9.41 5.93 -1.89
N LEU A 77 8.16 6.23 -2.25
CA LEU A 77 7.52 5.67 -3.43
C LEU A 77 8.26 6.04 -4.71
N MET A 78 8.59 7.32 -4.90
CA MET A 78 9.37 7.78 -6.04
C MET A 78 10.73 7.09 -6.14
N ALA A 79 11.47 7.01 -5.04
CA ALA A 79 12.78 6.36 -4.98
C ALA A 79 12.70 4.87 -5.35
N ILE A 80 11.65 4.17 -4.93
CA ILE A 80 11.40 2.78 -5.31
C ILE A 80 11.14 2.65 -6.81
N LEU A 81 10.30 3.51 -7.39
CA LEU A 81 9.98 3.50 -8.81
C LEU A 81 11.19 3.83 -9.68
N GLU A 82 12.03 4.76 -9.23
CA GLU A 82 13.30 5.16 -9.87
C GLU A 82 14.44 4.19 -9.56
N ARG A 83 14.20 3.16 -8.73
CA ARG A 83 15.19 2.15 -8.30
C ARG A 83 16.40 2.77 -7.56
N ASP A 84 16.22 3.94 -6.94
CA ASP A 84 17.23 4.60 -6.09
C ASP A 84 17.17 4.07 -4.65
N TYR A 85 17.63 2.84 -4.47
CA TYR A 85 17.66 2.18 -3.16
C TYR A 85 18.61 2.83 -2.16
N ASP A 86 19.63 3.56 -2.63
CA ASP A 86 20.52 4.31 -1.76
C ASP A 86 19.78 5.51 -1.15
N TYR A 87 18.90 6.16 -1.93
CA TYR A 87 18.03 7.21 -1.40
C TYR A 87 16.96 6.65 -0.46
N VAL A 88 16.40 5.48 -0.76
CA VAL A 88 15.50 4.78 0.18
C VAL A 88 16.20 4.55 1.52
N ALA A 89 17.45 4.10 1.52
CA ALA A 89 18.21 3.88 2.74
C ALA A 89 18.44 5.18 3.53
N ARG A 90 18.81 6.27 2.83
CA ARG A 90 18.96 7.59 3.44
C ARG A 90 17.65 8.10 4.05
N LEU A 91 16.52 7.94 3.36
CA LEU A 91 15.20 8.35 3.89
C LEU A 91 14.87 7.66 5.21
N HIS A 92 15.12 6.35 5.34
CA HIS A 92 14.86 5.62 6.58
C HIS A 92 15.79 6.06 7.72
N TYR A 93 17.04 6.36 7.40
CA TYR A 93 17.99 6.91 8.37
C TYR A 93 17.57 8.31 8.85
N ASP A 94 17.26 9.22 7.92
CA ASP A 94 16.85 10.60 8.21
C ASP A 94 15.53 10.65 9.00
N ALA A 95 14.64 9.66 8.81
CA ALA A 95 13.41 9.50 9.55
C ALA A 95 13.60 8.90 10.96
N GLY A 96 14.84 8.61 11.37
CA GLY A 96 15.16 8.02 12.67
C GLY A 96 14.73 6.55 12.79
N MET A 97 14.48 5.86 11.68
CA MET A 97 14.07 4.45 11.69
C MET A 97 15.25 3.49 11.73
N LEU A 98 16.47 3.97 11.43
CA LEU A 98 17.71 3.21 11.48
C LEU A 98 18.65 3.81 12.51
N SER A 99 19.35 2.95 13.24
CA SER A 99 20.43 3.37 14.14
C SER A 99 21.71 3.75 13.38
N GLU A 100 22.55 4.58 13.99
CA GLU A 100 23.80 5.09 13.38
C GLU A 100 24.81 4.01 12.98
N ASN A 101 24.75 2.84 13.61
CA ASN A 101 25.61 1.71 13.32
C ASN A 101 25.15 0.87 12.12
N VAL A 102 23.98 1.14 11.53
CA VAL A 102 23.47 0.40 10.36
C VAL A 102 24.23 0.84 9.09
N PRO A 103 24.91 -0.08 8.37
CA PRO A 103 25.53 0.26 7.10
C PRO A 103 24.45 0.49 6.02
N LEU A 104 24.25 1.76 5.61
CA LEU A 104 23.24 2.12 4.60
C LEU A 104 23.36 1.34 3.28
N PRO A 105 24.57 1.08 2.72
CA PRO A 105 24.69 0.28 1.50
C PRO A 105 24.17 -1.16 1.66
N LEU A 106 24.34 -1.76 2.84
CA LEU A 106 23.86 -3.12 3.14
C LEU A 106 22.33 -3.14 3.27
N PHE A 107 21.76 -2.10 3.86
CA PHE A 107 20.31 -1.93 3.93
C PHE A 107 19.71 -1.72 2.52
N ALA A 108 20.28 -0.82 1.71
CA ALA A 108 19.88 -0.59 0.33
C ALA A 108 19.93 -1.87 -0.52
N GLN A 109 21.00 -2.66 -0.40
CA GLN A 109 21.12 -3.95 -1.09
C GLN A 109 20.04 -4.94 -0.65
N SER A 110 19.72 -4.98 0.65
CA SER A 110 18.67 -5.86 1.18
C SER A 110 17.30 -5.46 0.63
N LEU A 111 16.98 -4.17 0.62
CA LEU A 111 15.74 -3.66 0.02
C LEU A 111 15.65 -3.99 -1.47
N ARG A 112 16.72 -3.75 -2.24
CA ARG A 112 16.80 -4.10 -3.67
C ARG A 112 16.46 -5.55 -3.92
N SER A 113 16.97 -6.47 -3.09
CA SER A 113 16.74 -7.92 -3.26
C SER A 113 15.28 -8.33 -3.09
N VAL A 114 14.46 -7.52 -2.42
CA VAL A 114 13.03 -7.75 -2.17
C VAL A 114 12.15 -7.06 -3.20
N VAL A 115 12.51 -5.84 -3.59
CA VAL A 115 11.71 -5.00 -4.49
C VAL A 115 11.92 -5.37 -5.97
N GLU A 116 13.15 -5.61 -6.40
CA GLU A 116 13.48 -5.90 -7.81
C GLU A 116 12.69 -7.10 -8.39
N PRO A 117 12.51 -8.23 -7.67
CA PRO A 117 11.77 -9.36 -8.20
C PRO A 117 10.28 -9.10 -8.44
N VAL A 118 9.71 -8.04 -7.88
CA VAL A 118 8.26 -7.77 -7.87
C VAL A 118 7.86 -6.50 -8.57
N LEU A 119 8.77 -5.53 -8.70
CA LEU A 119 8.52 -4.26 -9.35
C LEU A 119 8.09 -4.47 -10.81
N GLY A 120 6.93 -3.92 -11.18
CA GLY A 120 6.38 -3.98 -12.54
C GLY A 120 5.66 -5.28 -12.91
N LYS A 121 5.54 -6.25 -11.99
CA LYS A 121 4.70 -7.45 -12.21
C LYS A 121 3.24 -7.21 -11.80
N ALA A 122 2.33 -7.94 -12.43
CA ALA A 122 0.91 -7.91 -12.04
C ALA A 122 0.70 -8.54 -10.66
N LEU A 123 -0.36 -8.15 -9.95
CA LEU A 123 -0.68 -8.65 -8.61
C LEU A 123 -0.86 -10.18 -8.56
N GLY A 124 -1.39 -10.77 -9.62
CA GLY A 124 -1.54 -12.22 -9.76
C GLY A 124 -0.21 -12.99 -9.79
N ASP A 125 0.86 -12.35 -10.28
CA ASP A 125 2.17 -12.97 -10.50
C ASP A 125 3.13 -12.82 -9.31
N ILE A 126 2.73 -12.08 -8.29
CA ILE A 126 3.52 -11.81 -7.09
C ILE A 126 2.93 -12.58 -5.91
N SER A 127 3.79 -13.26 -5.15
CA SER A 127 3.42 -13.74 -3.83
C SER A 127 3.67 -12.63 -2.80
N LEU A 128 2.65 -11.81 -2.54
CA LEU A 128 2.77 -10.69 -1.61
C LEU A 128 3.02 -11.13 -0.16
N GLY A 129 2.56 -12.32 0.23
CA GLY A 129 2.93 -12.93 1.51
C GLY A 129 4.44 -13.20 1.62
N ILE A 130 5.10 -13.60 0.54
CA ILE A 130 6.56 -13.77 0.51
C ILE A 130 7.25 -12.40 0.60
N VAL A 131 6.80 -11.42 -0.18
CA VAL A 131 7.35 -10.05 -0.15
C VAL A 131 7.25 -9.45 1.25
N LEU A 132 6.07 -9.54 1.87
CA LEU A 132 5.83 -9.08 3.23
C LEU A 132 6.75 -9.80 4.23
N GLY A 133 6.87 -11.13 4.12
CA GLY A 133 7.79 -11.89 4.95
C GLY A 133 9.24 -11.45 4.81
N GLN A 134 9.67 -11.07 3.60
CA GLN A 134 11.01 -10.53 3.37
C GLN A 134 11.18 -9.11 3.94
N ILE A 135 10.18 -8.23 3.80
CA ILE A 135 10.18 -6.90 4.41
C ILE A 135 10.28 -7.01 5.94
N LEU A 136 9.49 -7.89 6.57
CA LEU A 136 9.55 -8.12 8.03
C LEU A 136 10.92 -8.67 8.46
N LYS A 137 11.53 -9.56 7.68
CA LYS A 137 12.90 -10.05 7.95
C LYS A 137 13.93 -8.93 7.87
N ILE A 138 13.83 -8.02 6.90
CA ILE A 138 14.70 -6.84 6.81
C ILE A 138 14.46 -5.93 8.01
N SER A 139 13.21 -5.65 8.36
CA SER A 139 12.84 -4.84 9.51
C SER A 139 13.46 -5.36 10.79
N SER A 140 13.38 -6.67 11.04
CA SER A 140 13.98 -7.31 12.20
C SER A 140 15.51 -7.32 12.14
N ARG A 141 16.11 -7.59 10.97
CA ARG A 141 17.56 -7.64 10.79
C ARG A 141 18.25 -6.30 11.07
N PHE A 142 17.62 -5.20 10.68
CA PHE A 142 18.17 -3.84 10.83
C PHE A 142 17.56 -3.08 12.00
N ASP A 143 16.79 -3.75 12.86
CA ASP A 143 16.11 -3.17 14.03
C ASP A 143 15.34 -1.89 13.69
N ILE A 144 14.57 -1.94 12.60
CA ILE A 144 13.87 -0.78 12.08
C ILE A 144 12.76 -0.37 13.07
N SER A 145 12.85 0.85 13.58
CA SER A 145 11.81 1.43 14.43
C SER A 145 10.72 2.07 13.57
N VAL A 146 9.68 1.29 13.26
CA VAL A 146 8.56 1.77 12.44
C VAL A 146 7.54 2.51 13.30
N GLN A 147 7.25 3.77 12.93
CA GLN A 147 6.28 4.58 13.65
C GLN A 147 4.85 4.00 13.52
N PRO A 148 3.98 4.13 14.55
CA PRO A 148 2.67 3.46 14.59
C PRO A 148 1.76 3.73 13.38
N GLN A 149 1.76 4.96 12.85
CA GLN A 149 0.95 5.35 11.71
C GLN A 149 1.35 4.62 10.42
N PHE A 150 2.64 4.30 10.24
CA PHE A 150 3.12 3.52 9.10
C PHE A 150 2.76 2.04 9.24
N ASN A 151 2.78 1.50 10.46
CA ASN A 151 2.29 0.13 10.72
C ASN A 151 0.80 0.01 10.39
N LEU A 152 0.00 1.01 10.78
CA LEU A 152 -1.43 1.05 10.45
C LEU A 152 -1.67 1.17 8.94
N LEU A 153 -0.90 2.02 8.26
CA LEU A 153 -0.96 2.15 6.81
C LEU A 153 -0.60 0.84 6.10
N GLN A 154 0.48 0.17 6.54
CA GLN A 154 0.90 -1.11 5.99
C GLN A 154 -0.19 -2.19 6.16
N LYS A 155 -0.81 -2.28 7.35
CA LYS A 155 -1.96 -3.18 7.58
C LYS A 155 -3.11 -2.87 6.62
N THR A 156 -3.40 -1.59 6.41
CA THR A 156 -4.47 -1.13 5.51
C THR A 156 -4.19 -1.53 4.07
N MET A 157 -2.96 -1.33 3.59
CA MET A 157 -2.54 -1.73 2.25
C MET A 157 -2.69 -3.24 2.03
N MET A 158 -2.37 -4.06 3.04
CA MET A 158 -2.57 -5.51 2.96
C MET A 158 -4.04 -5.90 2.83
N MET A 159 -4.93 -5.22 3.57
CA MET A 159 -6.38 -5.46 3.46
C MET A 159 -6.90 -5.04 2.09
N ALA A 160 -6.54 -3.84 1.63
CA ALA A 160 -6.94 -3.30 0.34
C ALA A 160 -6.46 -4.18 -0.83
N GLU A 161 -5.25 -4.73 -0.76
CA GLU A 161 -4.74 -5.70 -1.72
C GLU A 161 -5.60 -6.96 -1.77
N GLY A 162 -5.98 -7.50 -0.60
CA GLY A 162 -6.86 -8.67 -0.53
C GLY A 162 -8.19 -8.41 -1.25
N VAL A 163 -8.78 -7.22 -1.07
CA VAL A 163 -9.99 -6.80 -1.78
C VAL A 163 -9.72 -6.66 -3.29
N ALA A 164 -8.65 -5.95 -3.66
CA ALA A 164 -8.30 -5.71 -5.06
C ALA A 164 -8.02 -7.01 -5.82
N ARG A 165 -7.41 -8.01 -5.19
CA ARG A 165 -7.16 -9.33 -5.78
C ARG A 165 -8.44 -10.10 -6.04
N THR A 166 -9.45 -10.00 -5.17
CA THR A 166 -10.77 -10.61 -5.40
C THR A 166 -11.53 -9.85 -6.49
N LEU A 167 -11.50 -8.51 -6.43
CA LEU A 167 -12.24 -7.64 -7.34
C LEU A 167 -11.67 -7.69 -8.77
N ASN A 168 -10.36 -7.50 -8.93
CA ASN A 168 -9.69 -7.46 -10.22
C ASN A 168 -8.31 -8.13 -10.14
N PRO A 169 -8.22 -9.46 -10.36
CA PRO A 169 -6.97 -10.20 -10.25
C PRO A 169 -5.87 -9.76 -11.25
N LYS A 170 -6.26 -9.08 -12.34
CA LYS A 170 -5.35 -8.61 -13.39
C LYS A 170 -4.84 -7.19 -13.14
N ALA A 171 -5.35 -6.51 -12.12
CA ALA A 171 -4.93 -5.15 -11.80
C ALA A 171 -3.42 -5.10 -11.52
N ASN A 172 -2.78 -4.07 -12.06
CA ASN A 172 -1.41 -3.71 -11.74
C ASN A 172 -1.45 -2.53 -10.76
N MET A 173 -0.91 -2.70 -9.56
CA MET A 173 -0.87 -1.61 -8.56
C MET A 173 0.05 -0.45 -8.98
N TRP A 174 0.89 -0.67 -9.99
CA TRP A 174 1.94 0.26 -10.40
C TRP A 174 1.64 0.98 -11.72
N VAL A 175 0.63 0.52 -12.48
CA VAL A 175 0.30 1.04 -13.83
C VAL A 175 -1.20 1.01 -14.06
#